data_AF-A0A1A3SW68-F1
#
_entry.id   AF-A0A1A3SW68-F1
#
_cell.length_a   1.000
_cell.length_b   1.000
_cell.length_c   1.000
_cell.angle_alpha   90.00
_cell.angle_beta   90.00
_cell.angle_gamma   90.00
#
_symmetry.space_group_name_H-M   'P 1'
#
loop_
_entity.id
_entity.type
_entity.pdbx_description
1 polymer ?
#
loop_
_entity_poly.entity_id
_entity_poly.type
_entity_poly.pdbx_seq_one_letter_code
_entity_poly.pdbx_strand_id
1 'polypeptide(L)' 'MEIEQAAGVVVALRQCTLAEAFDEILQAARRHHVPPVRMARGLVALANHSDPHDHHGLAAARYEWGALMAMAVSS' A
#
# COMPACT_ATOMS: atom_id res chain seq x y z
N MET A 1 -6.19 12.08 2.72
CA MET A 1 -5.03 12.21 1.82
C MET A 1 -4.16 10.95 1.74
N GLU A 2 -3.54 10.43 2.82
CA GLU A 2 -2.63 9.26 2.65
C GLU A 2 -3.32 7.99 2.11
N ILE A 3 -4.57 7.72 2.50
CA ILE A 3 -5.31 6.55 1.97
C ILE A 3 -5.69 6.73 0.49
N GLU A 4 -6.02 7.94 0.03
CA GLU A 4 -6.37 8.19 -1.37
C GLU A 4 -5.14 8.00 -2.28
N GLN A 5 -3.97 8.45 -1.82
CA GLN A 5 -2.70 8.21 -2.53
C GLN A 5 -2.35 6.73 -2.58
N ALA A 6 -2.48 6.02 -1.45
CA ALA A 6 -2.30 4.58 -1.38
C ALA A 6 -3.26 3.82 -2.30
N ALA A 7 -4.53 4.21 -2.35
CA ALA A 7 -5.52 3.61 -3.24
C ALA A 7 -5.14 3.83 -4.72
N GLY A 8 -4.65 5.02 -5.09
CA GLY A 8 -4.13 5.28 -6.43
C GLY A 8 -2.95 4.37 -6.82
N VAL A 9 -2.04 4.08 -5.87
CA VAL A 9 -0.95 3.11 -6.08
C VAL A 9 -1.50 1.71 -6.34
N VAL A 10 -2.46 1.24 -5.54
CA VAL A 10 -3.07 -0.09 -5.73
C VAL A 10 -3.82 -0.18 -7.06
N VAL A 11 -4.57 0.85 -7.45
CA VAL A 11 -5.23 0.94 -8.75
C VAL A 11 -4.23 0.79 -9.89
N ALA A 12 -3.09 1.48 -9.84
CA ALA A 12 -2.07 1.37 -10.88
C ALA A 12 -1.45 -0.04 -10.94
N LEU A 13 -1.20 -0.66 -9.79
CA LEU A 13 -0.59 -2.00 -9.70
C LEU A 13 -1.54 -3.12 -10.13
N ARG A 14 -2.83 -3.02 -9.81
CA ARG A 14 -3.82 -4.08 -10.05
C ARG A 14 -4.79 -3.82 -11.19
N GLN A 15 -4.78 -2.61 -11.76
CA GLN A 15 -5.72 -2.18 -12.80
C GLN A 15 -7.19 -2.33 -12.35
N CYS A 16 -7.46 -1.99 -11.07
CA CYS A 16 -8.79 -2.11 -10.45
C CYS A 16 -9.46 -0.73 -10.25
N THR A 17 -10.69 -0.74 -9.75
CA THR A 17 -11.38 0.50 -9.36
C THR A 17 -10.86 1.05 -8.03
N LEU A 18 -11.14 2.34 -7.76
CA LEU A 18 -10.73 2.98 -6.51
C LEU A 18 -11.42 2.34 -5.28
N ALA A 19 -12.69 1.94 -5.41
CA ALA A 19 -13.43 1.28 -4.35
C ALA A 19 -12.81 -0.07 -3.96
N GLU A 20 -12.46 -0.88 -4.96
CA GLU A 20 -11.78 -2.17 -4.73
C GLU A 20 -10.41 -1.98 -4.07
N ALA A 21 -9.67 -0.95 -4.49
CA ALA A 21 -8.38 -0.59 -3.88
C ALA A 21 -8.54 -0.19 -2.40
N PHE A 22 -9.56 0.61 -2.06
CA PHE A 22 -9.85 0.95 -0.66
C PHE A 22 -10.17 -0.29 0.17
N ASP A 23 -11.02 -1.18 -0.34
CA ASP A 23 -11.39 -2.41 0.35
C ASP A 23 -10.19 -3.34 0.55
N GLU A 24 -9.31 -3.45 -0.45
CA GLU A 24 -8.08 -4.23 -0.34
C GLU A 24 -7.16 -3.67 0.77
N ILE A 25 -6.95 -2.36 0.81
CA ILE A 25 -6.14 -1.71 1.85
C ILE A 25 -6.75 -1.96 3.23
N LEU A 26 -8.07 -1.84 3.37
CA LEU A 26 -8.76 -2.09 4.64
C LEU A 26 -8.66 -3.55 5.08
N GLN A 27 -8.79 -4.49 4.14
CA GLN A 27 -8.64 -5.93 4.41
C GLN A 27 -7.20 -6.28 4.82
N ALA A 28 -6.22 -5.73 4.12
CA ALA A 28 -4.81 -5.90 4.45
C ALA A 28 -4.47 -5.34 5.83
N ALA A 29 -4.95 -4.13 6.14
CA ALA A 29 -4.79 -3.49 7.45
C ALA A 29 -5.33 -4.37 8.58
N ARG A 30 -6.50 -4.99 8.37
CA ARG A 30 -7.08 -5.95 9.33
C ARG A 30 -6.23 -7.21 9.49
N ARG A 31 -5.75 -7.79 8.40
CA ARG A 31 -4.92 -9.02 8.43
C ARG A 31 -3.60 -8.82 9.17
N HIS A 32 -3.00 -7.63 9.05
CA HIS A 32 -1.74 -7.28 9.72
C HIS A 32 -1.93 -6.61 11.08
N HIS A 33 -3.17 -6.40 11.52
CA HIS A 33 -3.50 -5.67 12.75
C HIS A 33 -2.87 -4.25 12.79
N VAL A 34 -2.76 -3.59 11.64
CA VAL A 34 -2.22 -2.25 11.49
C VAL A 34 -3.36 -1.27 11.20
N PRO A 35 -3.39 -0.07 11.83
CA PRO A 35 -4.35 0.97 11.46
C PRO A 35 -4.28 1.30 9.96
N PRO A 36 -5.42 1.41 9.24
CA PRO A 36 -5.43 1.64 7.80
C PRO A 36 -4.59 2.84 7.33
N VAL A 37 -4.59 3.92 8.10
CA VAL A 37 -3.78 5.12 7.82
C VAL A 37 -2.27 4.81 7.87
N ARG A 38 -1.81 4.00 8.85
CA ARG A 38 -0.40 3.60 8.95
C ARG A 38 0.00 2.67 7.80
N MET A 39 -0.89 1.78 7.40
CA MET A 39 -0.65 0.91 6.24
C MET A 39 -0.59 1.71 4.94
N ALA A 40 -1.51 2.66 4.75
CA ALA A 40 -1.49 3.57 3.62
C ALA A 40 -0.21 4.42 3.57
N ARG A 41 0.23 4.94 4.72
CA ARG A 41 1.50 5.66 4.84
C ARG A 41 2.69 4.79 4.43
N GLY A 42 2.75 3.57 4.93
CA GLY A 42 3.78 2.59 4.58
C GLY A 42 3.80 2.27 3.09
N LEU A 43 2.63 2.14 2.47
CA LEU A 43 2.49 1.88 1.05
C LEU A 43 2.96 3.07 0.19
N VAL A 44 2.58 4.29 0.56
CA VAL A 44 3.04 5.51 -0.13
C VAL A 44 4.55 5.70 0.03
N ALA A 45 5.09 5.46 1.24
CA ALA A 45 6.53 5.51 1.48
C ALA A 45 7.29 4.47 0.65
N LEU A 46 6.74 3.25 0.55
CA LEU A 46 7.30 2.18 -0.29
C LEU A 46 7.34 2.58 -1.77
N ALA A 47 6.23 3.12 -2.30
CA ALA A 47 6.16 3.59 -3.69
C ALA A 47 7.16 4.72 -3.97
N ASN A 48 7.29 5.65 -3.02
CA ASN A 48 8.20 6.80 -3.12
C ASN A 48 9.65 6.47 -2.74
N HIS A 49 9.98 5.20 -2.44
CA HIS A 49 11.31 4.78 -1.98
C HIS A 49 11.84 5.64 -0.82
N SER A 50 10.92 6.09 0.04
CA SER A 50 11.18 6.98 1.17
C SER A 50 11.20 6.18 2.47
N ASP A 51 11.99 6.62 3.44
CA ASP A 51 12.04 5.98 4.76
C ASP A 51 10.90 6.51 5.66
N PRO A 52 9.92 5.68 6.04
CA PRO A 52 8.84 6.09 6.91
C PRO A 52 9.25 5.99 8.37
N HIS A 53 8.80 6.96 9.16
CA HIS A 53 8.94 6.91 10.62
C HIS A 53 8.22 5.68 11.24
N ASP A 54 7.22 5.12 10.56
CA ASP A 54 6.49 3.92 10.99
C ASP A 54 6.92 2.66 10.22
N HIS A 55 7.76 1.88 10.87
CA HIS A 55 8.31 0.64 10.31
C HIS A 55 7.29 -0.50 10.24
N HIS A 56 6.26 -0.52 11.09
CA HIS A 56 5.24 -1.58 11.08
C HIS A 56 4.30 -1.42 9.88
N GLY A 57 3.87 -0.19 9.60
CA GLY A 57 3.07 0.10 8.40
C GLY A 57 3.81 -0.23 7.11
N LEU A 58 5.11 0.10 7.04
CA LEU A 58 5.96 -0.22 5.89
C LEU A 58 6.17 -1.72 5.71
N ALA A 59 6.46 -2.45 6.79
CA ALA A 59 6.68 -3.89 6.73
C ALA A 59 5.43 -4.62 6.21
N ALA A 60 4.25 -4.26 6.73
CA ALA A 60 2.97 -4.80 6.26
C ALA A 60 2.72 -4.43 4.78
N ALA A 61 2.97 -3.18 4.38
CA ALA A 61 2.79 -2.76 2.99
C ALA A 61 3.77 -3.47 2.04
N ARG A 62 5.02 -3.66 2.44
CA ARG A 62 6.02 -4.40 1.66
C ARG A 62 5.64 -5.88 1.52
N TYR A 63 5.09 -6.48 2.57
CA TYR A 63 4.61 -7.86 2.53
C TYR A 63 3.47 -8.03 1.50
N GLU A 64 2.53 -7.09 1.46
CA GLU A 64 1.35 -7.17 0.58
C GLU A 64 1.64 -6.80 -0.88
N TRP A 65 2.33 -5.68 -1.10
CA TRP A 65 2.45 -5.06 -2.43
C TRP A 65 3.87 -5.02 -2.99
N GLY A 66 4.89 -5.40 -2.20
CA GLY A 66 6.29 -5.30 -2.62
C GLY A 66 6.61 -6.09 -3.89
N ALA A 67 6.07 -7.30 -4.03
CA ALA A 67 6.27 -8.11 -5.24
C ALA A 67 5.58 -7.52 -6.47
N LEU A 68 4.36 -6.97 -6.31
CA LEU A 68 3.62 -6.32 -7.39
C LEU A 68 4.37 -5.08 -7.90
N MET A 69 4.92 -4.28 -6.99
CA MET A 69 5.75 -3.13 -7.36
C MET A 69 7.02 -3.53 -8.11
N ALA A 70 7.71 -4.58 -7.65
CA ALA A 70 8.92 -5.06 -8.32
C ALA A 70 8.62 -5.54 -9.76
N MET A 71 7.47 -6.20 -9.96
CA MET A 71 7.03 -6.60 -11.30
C MET A 71 6.63 -5.41 -12.17
N ALA A 72 5.95 -4.41 -11.60
CA ALA A 72 5.53 -3.20 -12.32
C ALA A 72 6.70 -2.32 -12.78
N VAL A 73 7.81 -2.27 -12.02
CA VAL A 73 9.03 -1.54 -12.39
C VAL A 73 9.84 -2.26 -13.48
N SER A 74 9.59 -3.55 -13.69
CA SER A 74 10.32 -4.37 -14.66
C SER A 74 9.68 -4.38 -16.06
N SER A 75 8.61 -3.60 -16.27
CA SER A 75 7.87 -3.47 -17.54
C SER A 75 8.07 -2.09 -18.16
#